data_AF-A0AAN9PA60-F1
#
_entry.id   AF-A0AAN9PA60-F1
#
_cell.length_a   1.000
_cell.length_b   1.000
_cell.length_c   1.000
_cell.angle_alpha   90.00
_cell.angle_beta   90.00
_cell.angle_gamma   90.00
#
_symmetry.space_group_name_H-M   'P 1'
#
loop_
_entity.id
_entity.type
_entity.pdbx_description
1 polymer ?
#
loop_
_entity_poly.entity_id
_entity_poly.type
_entity_poly.pdbx_seq_one_letter_code
_entity_poly.pdbx_strand_id
1 'polypeptide(L)'
;MANILYHVLSSSALLSLGLYHLISTTRNFLKSPHSYSAKLFHPFPPSSSHHRLRHLPLYLAILSLLVAIIHQLILSTDSDPLLKGHTPVHHLTSLQSSSLLFLFLLLSLSLLLSDSHPSLLPLPPDLLFALSSLLFFLSSSLSSSKASLQTSDLEAKCHSVTSTISTLSSLLCLILTFLPRLFPADVFLAASVCLRGLWELQTGLSLYADAFIPEGCHRLLDVVNGVEGSTKCDLDESKFRAIAILDLAFLIHVTLVVVIVLVTYAVVAKSVGGVGVKRLGSYEALPTSTSSPTEAAPNHSSHIQMKALSGNQA
;
A
#
# COMPACT_ATOMS: atom_id res chain seq x y z
N MET A 1 17.89 -2.67 20.78
CA MET A 1 17.41 -3.87 20.06
C MET A 1 15.89 -3.88 19.84
N ALA A 2 15.06 -3.57 20.86
CA ALA A 2 13.60 -3.55 20.71
C ALA A 2 13.09 -2.63 19.58
N ASN A 3 13.63 -1.41 19.45
CA ASN A 3 13.20 -0.47 18.41
C ASN A 3 13.53 -0.95 16.99
N ILE A 4 14.70 -1.57 16.77
CA ILE A 4 15.05 -2.17 15.47
C ILE A 4 14.04 -3.26 15.11
N LEU A 5 13.73 -4.14 16.07
CA LEU A 5 12.76 -5.22 15.85
C LEU A 5 11.38 -4.64 15.50
N TYR A 6 10.96 -3.56 16.15
CA TYR A 6 9.73 -2.85 15.83
C TYR A 6 9.73 -2.30 14.40
N HIS A 7 10.79 -1.61 13.96
CA HIS A 7 10.89 -1.08 12.60
C HIS A 7 10.92 -2.19 11.54
N VAL A 8 11.63 -3.30 11.81
CA VAL A 8 11.64 -4.46 10.92
C VAL A 8 10.24 -5.08 10.79
N LEU A 9 9.54 -5.25 11.91
CA LEU A 9 8.18 -5.80 11.93
C LEU A 9 7.20 -4.88 11.18
N SER A 10 7.25 -3.57 11.47
CA SER A 10 6.42 -2.55 10.82
C SER A 10 6.68 -2.49 9.32
N SER A 11 7.95 -2.49 8.91
CA SER A 11 8.36 -2.53 7.51
C SER A 11 7.83 -3.78 6.80
N SER A 12 8.02 -4.97 7.39
CA SER A 12 7.54 -6.23 6.81
C SER A 12 6.01 -6.24 6.66
N ALA A 13 5.28 -5.68 7.63
CA ALA A 13 3.82 -5.58 7.56
C ALA A 13 3.37 -4.64 6.43
N LEU A 14 3.97 -3.45 6.32
CA LEU A 14 3.66 -2.48 5.27
C LEU A 14 4.04 -2.99 3.87
N LEU A 15 5.20 -3.61 3.73
CA LEU A 15 5.67 -4.20 2.48
C LEU A 15 4.78 -5.33 2.01
N SER A 16 4.43 -6.27 2.89
CA SER A 16 3.56 -7.38 2.54
C SER A 16 2.15 -6.91 2.15
N LEU A 17 1.61 -5.91 2.87
CA LEU A 17 0.32 -5.30 2.55
C LEU A 17 0.34 -4.57 1.20
N GLY A 18 1.37 -3.74 0.96
CA GLY A 18 1.55 -3.00 -0.30
C GLY A 18 1.72 -3.94 -1.51
N LEU A 19 2.57 -4.97 -1.38
CA LEU A 19 2.77 -5.98 -2.42
C LEU A 19 1.49 -6.76 -2.72
N TYR A 20 0.77 -7.17 -1.68
CA TYR A 20 -0.50 -7.89 -1.83
C TYR A 20 -1.54 -7.01 -2.55
N HIS A 21 -1.65 -5.74 -2.16
CA HIS A 21 -2.54 -4.79 -2.82
C HIS A 21 -2.17 -4.63 -4.30
N LEU A 22 -0.88 -4.40 -4.59
CA LEU A 22 -0.35 -4.22 -5.95
C LEU A 22 -0.64 -5.43 -6.85
N ILE A 23 -0.38 -6.64 -6.36
CA ILE A 23 -0.64 -7.89 -7.11
C ILE A 23 -2.15 -8.05 -7.39
N SER A 24 -2.99 -7.79 -6.38
CA SER A 24 -4.44 -7.95 -6.51
C SER A 24 -5.06 -6.92 -7.46
N THR A 25 -4.71 -5.64 -7.32
CA THR A 25 -5.15 -4.55 -8.20
C THR A 25 -4.77 -4.85 -9.65
N THR A 26 -3.51 -5.21 -9.89
CA THR A 26 -3.02 -5.56 -11.23
C THR A 26 -3.77 -6.76 -11.82
N ARG A 27 -4.00 -7.80 -11.01
CA ARG A 27 -4.73 -9.01 -11.45
C ARG A 27 -6.19 -8.70 -11.79
N ASN A 28 -6.86 -7.87 -11.01
CA ASN A 28 -8.25 -7.50 -11.25
C ASN A 28 -8.40 -6.64 -12.50
N PHE A 29 -7.49 -5.68 -12.70
CA PHE A 29 -7.45 -4.87 -13.91
C PHE A 29 -7.24 -5.72 -15.17
N LEU A 30 -6.27 -6.64 -15.15
CA LEU A 30 -5.98 -7.51 -16.31
C LEU A 30 -7.09 -8.52 -16.61
N LYS A 31 -7.88 -8.93 -15.62
CA LYS A 31 -9.01 -9.85 -15.83
C LYS A 31 -10.23 -9.17 -16.44
N SER A 32 -10.52 -7.94 -16.02
CA SER A 32 -11.72 -7.23 -16.44
C SER A 32 -11.47 -5.71 -16.50
N PRO A 33 -10.82 -5.22 -17.56
CA PRO A 33 -10.40 -3.81 -17.64
C PRO A 33 -11.60 -2.85 -17.71
N HIS A 34 -12.70 -3.25 -18.37
CA HIS A 34 -13.88 -2.40 -18.58
C HIS A 34 -14.76 -2.24 -17.33
N SER A 35 -14.73 -3.21 -16.41
CA SER A 35 -15.50 -3.17 -15.15
C SER A 35 -14.60 -2.92 -13.93
N TYR A 36 -13.38 -2.43 -14.15
CA TYR A 36 -12.44 -2.16 -13.07
C TYR A 36 -12.92 -0.99 -12.20
N SER A 37 -12.87 -1.20 -10.88
CA SER A 37 -13.05 -0.17 -9.87
C SER A 37 -12.08 -0.47 -8.74
N ALA A 38 -11.33 0.55 -8.32
CA ALA A 38 -10.41 0.46 -7.20
C ALA A 38 -11.17 0.08 -5.93
N LYS A 39 -10.54 -0.74 -5.10
CA LYS A 39 -11.07 -1.15 -3.80
C LYS A 39 -9.95 -1.02 -2.79
N LEU A 40 -10.23 -0.34 -1.69
CA LEU A 40 -9.25 -0.15 -0.61
C LEU A 40 -8.78 -1.50 -0.01
N PHE A 41 -9.64 -2.51 -0.07
CA PHE A 41 -9.33 -3.87 0.37
C PHE A 41 -9.69 -4.91 -0.69
N HIS A 42 -8.81 -5.91 -0.82
CA HIS A 42 -8.98 -7.02 -1.72
C HIS A 42 -9.04 -8.34 -0.93
N PRO A 43 -10.19 -9.06 -0.93
CA PRO A 43 -10.30 -10.33 -0.23
C PRO A 43 -9.39 -11.37 -0.88
N PHE A 44 -8.79 -12.24 -0.05
CA PHE A 44 -7.95 -13.32 -0.53
C PHE A 44 -8.79 -14.25 -1.43
N PRO A 45 -8.26 -14.74 -2.57
CA PRO A 45 -9.03 -15.58 -3.47
C PRO A 45 -9.62 -16.78 -2.72
N PRO A 46 -10.92 -17.06 -2.88
CA PRO A 46 -11.56 -18.19 -2.20
C PRO A 46 -11.00 -19.49 -2.76
N SER A 47 -10.02 -20.07 -2.07
CA SER A 47 -9.68 -21.48 -2.25
C SER A 47 -10.69 -22.30 -1.45
N SER A 48 -11.22 -23.35 -2.05
CA SER A 48 -12.45 -24.07 -1.69
C SER A 48 -12.52 -24.64 -0.27
N SER A 49 -11.45 -24.63 0.53
CA SER A 49 -11.44 -25.19 1.89
C SER A 49 -11.29 -24.19 3.05
N HIS A 50 -11.00 -22.90 2.81
CA HIS A 50 -10.65 -21.97 3.90
C HIS A 50 -11.29 -20.58 3.79
N HIS A 51 -12.60 -20.50 4.07
CA HIS A 51 -13.34 -19.22 4.19
C HIS A 51 -12.70 -18.26 5.22
N ARG A 52 -12.02 -18.77 6.26
CA ARG A 52 -11.33 -17.97 7.28
C ARG A 52 -10.11 -17.19 6.76
N LEU A 53 -9.50 -17.62 5.65
CA LEU A 53 -8.34 -16.94 5.07
C LEU A 53 -8.71 -15.72 4.20
N ARG A 54 -10.02 -15.52 3.94
CA ARG A 54 -10.52 -14.42 3.10
C ARG A 54 -10.07 -13.04 3.60
N HIS A 55 -10.08 -12.84 4.93
CA HIS A 55 -9.74 -11.56 5.57
C HIS A 55 -8.34 -11.57 6.20
N LEU A 56 -7.49 -12.53 5.85
CA LEU A 56 -6.11 -12.63 6.36
C LEU A 56 -5.32 -11.31 6.27
N PRO A 57 -5.32 -10.57 5.13
CA PRO A 57 -4.59 -9.30 5.07
C PRO A 57 -5.13 -8.23 6.04
N LEU A 58 -6.44 -8.21 6.30
CA LEU A 58 -7.05 -7.33 7.31
C LEU A 58 -6.67 -7.76 8.73
N TYR A 59 -6.68 -9.05 9.04
CA TYR A 59 -6.26 -9.55 10.36
C TYR A 59 -4.78 -9.26 10.64
N LEU A 60 -3.89 -9.44 9.65
CA LEU A 60 -2.49 -9.09 9.78
C LEU A 60 -2.29 -7.57 9.96
N ALA A 61 -3.03 -6.75 9.22
CA ALA A 61 -3.01 -5.29 9.38
C ALA A 61 -3.44 -4.88 10.80
N ILE A 62 -4.57 -5.41 11.29
CA ILE A 62 -5.08 -5.13 12.65
C ILE A 62 -4.06 -5.58 13.71
N LEU A 63 -3.49 -6.77 13.58
CA LEU A 63 -2.47 -7.27 14.51
C LEU A 63 -1.24 -6.35 14.52
N SER A 64 -0.75 -5.94 13.35
CA SER A 64 0.40 -5.03 13.24
C SER A 64 0.12 -3.66 13.86
N LEU A 65 -1.10 -3.12 13.67
CA LEU A 65 -1.54 -1.87 14.28
C LEU A 65 -1.63 -1.98 15.80
N LEU A 66 -2.14 -3.09 16.34
CA LEU A 66 -2.18 -3.34 17.79
C LEU A 66 -0.78 -3.39 18.39
N VAL A 67 0.15 -4.12 17.76
CA VAL A 67 1.55 -4.17 18.21
C VAL A 67 2.17 -2.77 18.18
N ALA A 68 1.90 -1.98 17.15
CA ALA A 68 2.40 -0.62 17.05
C ALA A 68 1.80 0.32 18.11
N ILE A 69 0.50 0.22 18.40
CA ILE A 69 -0.15 0.98 19.48
C ILE A 69 0.47 0.63 20.82
N ILE A 70 0.63 -0.66 21.13
CA ILE A 70 1.25 -1.12 22.37
C ILE A 70 2.68 -0.58 22.49
N HIS A 71 3.48 -0.66 21.42
CA HIS A 71 4.83 -0.11 21.41
C HIS A 71 4.86 1.39 21.71
N GLN A 72 4.03 2.19 21.01
CA GLN A 72 3.97 3.64 21.24
C GLN A 72 3.42 3.99 22.64
N LEU A 73 2.48 3.20 23.17
CA LEU A 73 1.96 3.37 24.52
C LEU A 73 3.03 3.11 25.59
N ILE A 74 3.78 2.02 25.44
CA ILE A 74 4.93 1.70 26.33
C ILE A 74 5.92 2.87 26.32
N LEU A 75 6.28 3.38 25.14
CA LEU A 75 7.17 4.55 25.00
C LEU A 75 6.57 5.85 25.58
N SER A 76 5.24 5.95 25.69
CA SER A 76 4.54 7.11 26.27
C SER A 76 4.26 6.98 27.76
N THR A 77 4.59 5.85 28.39
CA THR A 77 4.20 5.58 29.78
C THR A 77 5.07 6.40 30.72
N ASP A 78 4.53 7.52 31.21
CA ASP A 78 5.06 8.28 32.34
C ASP A 78 3.92 8.59 33.32
N SER A 79 4.27 8.84 34.57
CA SER A 79 3.38 8.78 35.72
C SER A 79 2.38 9.95 35.80
N ASP A 80 2.63 11.08 35.15
CA ASP A 80 1.77 12.28 35.24
C ASP A 80 1.94 13.27 34.05
N PRO A 81 1.50 12.94 32.82
CA PRO A 81 1.83 13.76 31.66
C PRO A 81 1.11 15.12 31.57
N LEU A 82 -0.05 15.27 32.24
CA LEU A 82 -0.88 16.47 32.17
C LEU A 82 -0.91 17.29 33.46
N LEU A 83 -0.38 16.75 34.57
CA LEU A 83 -0.47 17.35 35.90
C LEU A 83 0.81 18.10 36.33
N LYS A 84 1.99 17.68 35.86
CA LYS A 84 3.28 18.30 36.26
C LYS A 84 3.78 19.42 35.35
N GLY A 85 3.19 19.63 34.17
CA GLY A 85 3.60 20.67 33.21
C GLY A 85 5.02 20.57 32.64
N HIS A 86 5.82 19.56 33.04
CA HIS A 86 7.20 19.33 32.63
C HIS A 86 7.36 18.06 31.77
N THR A 87 6.40 17.78 30.89
CA THR A 87 6.49 16.59 30.03
C THR A 87 7.49 16.78 28.89
N PRO A 88 8.39 15.82 28.66
CA PRO A 88 9.28 15.88 27.52
C PRO A 88 8.51 15.63 26.22
N VAL A 89 8.86 16.37 25.17
CA VAL A 89 8.15 16.42 23.88
C VAL A 89 8.03 15.05 23.19
N HIS A 90 8.98 14.15 23.43
CA HIS A 90 9.00 12.82 22.82
C HIS A 90 7.85 11.91 23.32
N HIS A 91 7.43 12.01 24.59
CA HIS A 91 6.27 11.24 25.09
C HIS A 91 4.96 11.72 24.48
N LEU A 92 4.78 13.04 24.34
CA LEU A 92 3.60 13.63 23.72
C LEU A 92 3.48 13.27 22.24
N THR A 93 4.59 13.28 21.51
CA THR A 93 4.61 12.86 20.10
C THR A 93 4.39 11.35 19.93
N SER A 94 4.85 10.52 20.88
CA SER A 94 4.49 9.09 20.93
C SER A 94 2.98 8.89 21.17
N LEU A 95 2.38 9.66 22.08
CA LEU A 95 0.94 9.61 22.35
C LEU A 95 0.11 10.04 21.12
N GLN A 96 0.51 11.12 20.44
CA GLN A 96 -0.10 11.54 19.17
C GLN A 96 0.00 10.43 18.10
N SER A 97 1.12 9.72 18.06
CA SER A 97 1.32 8.59 17.14
C SER A 97 0.41 7.41 17.47
N SER A 98 0.26 7.09 18.76
CA SER A 98 -0.67 6.06 19.23
C SER A 98 -2.12 6.41 18.89
N SER A 99 -2.53 7.67 19.08
CA SER A 99 -3.86 8.16 18.70
C SER A 99 -4.12 8.02 17.19
N LEU A 100 -3.15 8.37 16.35
CA LEU A 100 -3.23 8.20 14.91
C LEU A 100 -3.33 6.72 14.50
N LEU A 101 -2.52 5.84 15.10
CA LEU A 101 -2.58 4.39 14.86
C LEU A 101 -3.93 3.80 15.28
N PHE A 102 -4.51 4.30 16.38
CA PHE A 102 -5.84 3.92 16.81
C PHE A 102 -6.92 4.31 15.79
N LEU A 103 -6.82 5.47 15.14
CA LEU A 103 -7.73 5.83 14.05
C LEU A 103 -7.59 4.90 12.83
N PHE A 104 -6.36 4.51 12.47
CA PHE A 104 -6.13 3.49 11.43
C PHE A 104 -6.69 2.11 11.81
N LEU A 105 -6.65 1.76 13.11
CA LEU A 105 -7.26 0.54 13.63
C LEU A 105 -8.78 0.60 13.50
N LEU A 106 -9.42 1.73 13.83
CA LEU A 106 -10.86 1.92 13.65
C LEU A 106 -11.27 1.84 12.17
N LEU A 107 -10.48 2.41 11.26
CA LEU A 107 -10.73 2.28 9.81
C LEU A 107 -10.63 0.81 9.37
N SER A 108 -9.62 0.09 9.85
CA SER A 108 -9.41 -1.33 9.52
C SER A 108 -10.54 -2.22 10.06
N LEU A 109 -11.01 -1.96 11.29
CA LEU A 109 -12.18 -2.63 11.86
C LEU A 109 -13.47 -2.31 11.10
N SER A 110 -13.64 -1.06 10.68
CA SER A 110 -14.80 -0.65 9.87
C SER A 110 -14.82 -1.37 8.51
N LEU A 111 -13.66 -1.53 7.88
CA LEU A 111 -13.50 -2.33 6.65
C LEU A 111 -13.86 -3.80 6.88
N LEU A 112 -13.37 -4.39 7.97
CA LEU A 112 -13.66 -5.78 8.32
C LEU A 112 -15.15 -6.01 8.59
N LEU A 113 -15.79 -5.09 9.33
CA LEU A 113 -17.22 -5.17 9.65
C LEU A 113 -18.08 -4.97 8.41
N SER A 114 -17.70 -4.05 7.53
CA SER A 114 -18.44 -3.80 6.29
C SER A 114 -18.41 -4.99 5.31
N ASP A 115 -17.27 -5.70 5.19
CA ASP A 115 -17.18 -6.90 4.33
C ASP A 115 -17.80 -8.15 5.01
N SER A 116 -17.76 -8.25 6.35
CA SER A 116 -18.30 -9.41 7.07
C SER A 116 -19.81 -9.33 7.26
N HIS A 117 -20.32 -8.18 7.70
CA HIS A 117 -21.73 -7.95 8.03
C HIS A 117 -22.27 -6.71 7.29
N PRO A 118 -22.55 -6.82 5.98
CA PRO A 118 -23.02 -5.70 5.17
C PRO A 118 -24.37 -5.12 5.63
N SER A 119 -25.16 -5.87 6.40
CA SER A 119 -26.43 -5.42 6.97
C SER A 119 -26.28 -4.47 8.17
N LEU A 120 -25.15 -4.52 8.89
CA LEU A 120 -24.92 -3.67 10.06
C LEU A 120 -24.31 -2.32 9.68
N LEU A 121 -23.41 -2.31 8.69
CA LEU A 121 -22.66 -1.11 8.33
C LEU A 121 -22.34 -1.08 6.81
N PRO A 122 -23.31 -0.69 5.97
CA PRO A 122 -23.08 -0.52 4.53
C PRO A 122 -22.30 0.78 4.26
N LEU A 123 -20.97 0.71 4.22
CA LEU A 123 -20.13 1.86 3.85
C LEU A 123 -19.92 1.90 2.34
N PRO A 124 -20.18 3.04 1.68
CA PRO A 124 -19.79 3.21 0.29
C PRO A 124 -18.26 3.23 0.18
N PRO A 125 -17.69 2.66 -0.91
CA PRO A 125 -16.24 2.61 -1.11
C PRO A 125 -15.60 4.00 -1.14
N ASP A 126 -16.31 5.00 -1.65
CA ASP A 126 -15.83 6.38 -1.76
C ASP A 126 -15.58 7.01 -0.39
N LEU A 127 -16.43 6.72 0.61
CA LEU A 127 -16.24 7.19 1.97
C LEU A 127 -15.02 6.56 2.63
N LEU A 128 -14.74 5.29 2.35
CA LEU A 128 -13.55 4.60 2.85
C LEU A 128 -12.27 5.20 2.28
N PHE A 129 -12.25 5.54 0.98
CA PHE A 129 -11.14 6.26 0.36
C PHE A 129 -10.99 7.68 0.94
N ALA A 130 -12.09 8.41 1.15
CA ALA A 130 -12.06 9.73 1.78
C ALA A 130 -11.51 9.69 3.23
N LEU A 131 -11.97 8.75 4.04
CA LEU A 131 -11.45 8.53 5.40
C LEU A 131 -9.97 8.16 5.37
N SER A 132 -9.55 7.27 4.47
CA SER A 132 -8.14 6.92 4.33
C SER A 132 -7.28 8.12 3.93
N SER A 133 -7.77 9.00 3.04
CA SER A 133 -7.09 10.23 2.64
C SER A 133 -6.90 11.16 3.84
N LEU A 134 -7.93 11.33 4.68
CA LEU A 134 -7.86 12.13 5.91
C LEU A 134 -6.83 11.56 6.90
N LEU A 135 -6.80 10.24 7.11
CA LEU A 135 -5.84 9.62 8.01
C LEU A 135 -4.40 9.73 7.51
N PHE A 136 -4.17 9.56 6.20
CA PHE A 136 -2.86 9.78 5.60
C PHE A 136 -2.43 11.24 5.70
N PHE A 137 -3.34 12.19 5.52
CA PHE A 137 -3.07 13.61 5.72
C PHE A 137 -2.67 13.90 7.17
N LEU A 138 -3.42 13.38 8.15
CA LEU A 138 -3.10 13.53 9.56
C LEU A 138 -1.73 12.92 9.89
N SER A 139 -1.39 11.80 9.26
CA SER A 139 -0.08 11.14 9.42
C SER A 139 1.07 11.97 8.87
N SER A 140 0.85 12.69 7.76
CA SER A 140 1.82 13.64 7.21
C SER A 140 2.01 14.82 8.17
N SER A 141 0.92 15.46 8.59
CA SER A 141 0.97 16.60 9.52
C SER A 141 1.71 16.24 10.81
N LEU A 142 1.44 15.07 11.38
CA LEU A 142 2.15 14.58 12.56
C LEU A 142 3.64 14.34 12.27
N SER A 143 3.98 13.75 11.13
CA SER A 143 5.38 13.50 10.74
C SER A 143 6.14 14.81 10.50
N SER A 144 5.50 15.81 9.90
CA SER A 144 6.06 17.15 9.73
C SER A 144 6.29 17.84 11.08
N SER A 145 5.33 17.74 12.01
CA SER A 145 5.49 18.28 13.36
C SER A 145 6.66 17.61 14.08
N LYS A 146 6.79 16.28 14.01
CA LYS A 146 7.95 15.56 14.55
C LYS A 146 9.26 16.07 13.96
N ALA A 147 9.33 16.20 12.64
CA ALA A 147 10.52 16.72 11.97
C ALA A 147 10.91 18.13 12.44
N SER A 148 9.93 18.99 12.76
CA SER A 148 10.19 20.36 13.24
C SER A 148 10.60 20.44 14.72
N LEU A 149 10.15 19.48 15.54
CA LEU A 149 10.41 19.45 16.98
C LEU A 149 11.69 18.69 17.33
N GLN A 150 12.24 17.95 16.36
CA GLN A 150 13.46 17.16 16.53
C GLN A 150 14.69 18.08 16.58
N THR A 151 15.58 17.82 17.54
CA THR A 151 16.89 18.47 17.59
C THR A 151 17.95 17.74 16.76
N SER A 152 17.68 16.49 16.37
CA SER A 152 18.53 15.70 15.47
C SER A 152 18.12 15.94 14.01
N ASP A 153 19.07 16.42 13.21
CA ASP A 153 18.85 16.68 11.77
C ASP A 153 18.61 15.40 10.96
N LEU A 154 19.22 14.28 11.37
CA LEU A 154 19.07 13.01 10.67
C LEU A 154 17.67 12.44 10.87
N GLU A 155 17.20 12.42 12.11
CA GLU A 155 15.84 11.96 12.43
C GLU A 155 14.78 12.92 11.87
N ALA A 156 15.02 14.23 11.90
CA ALA A 156 14.17 15.22 11.25
C ALA A 156 14.02 14.93 9.74
N LYS A 157 15.12 14.60 9.05
CA LYS A 157 15.11 14.24 7.64
C LYS A 157 14.31 12.95 7.39
N CYS A 158 14.48 11.91 8.21
CA CYS A 158 13.69 10.68 8.11
C CYS A 158 12.18 10.95 8.24
N HIS A 159 11.76 11.72 9.26
CA HIS A 159 10.36 12.09 9.46
C HIS A 159 9.82 13.00 8.36
N SER A 160 10.65 13.90 7.82
CA SER A 160 10.30 14.75 6.67
C SER A 160 9.99 13.91 5.43
N VAL A 161 10.84 12.95 5.08
CA VAL A 161 10.60 12.05 3.93
C VAL A 161 9.34 11.20 4.17
N THR A 162 9.18 10.65 5.38
CA THR A 162 7.95 9.96 5.79
C THR A 162 6.70 10.84 5.62
N SER A 163 6.78 12.13 5.93
CA SER A 163 5.70 13.07 5.69
C SER A 163 5.36 13.20 4.20
N THR A 164 6.36 13.36 3.34
CA THR A 164 6.16 13.47 1.88
C THR A 164 5.55 12.22 1.25
N ILE A 165 5.90 11.03 1.74
CA ILE A 165 5.28 9.78 1.26
C ILE A 165 3.81 9.73 1.70
N SER A 166 3.49 10.17 2.92
CA SER A 166 2.11 10.25 3.43
C SER A 166 1.25 11.29 2.71
N THR A 167 1.80 12.44 2.31
CA THR A 167 1.05 13.41 1.49
C THR A 167 0.71 12.82 0.13
N LEU A 168 1.67 12.13 -0.51
CA LEU A 168 1.44 11.46 -1.78
C LEU A 168 0.33 10.41 -1.66
N SER A 169 0.36 9.56 -0.63
CA SER A 169 -0.71 8.56 -0.42
C SER A 169 -2.07 9.21 -0.14
N SER A 170 -2.11 10.32 0.61
CA SER A 170 -3.35 11.08 0.86
C SER A 170 -3.96 11.63 -0.42
N LEU A 171 -3.14 12.22 -1.30
CA LEU A 171 -3.56 12.74 -2.61
C LEU A 171 -4.07 11.64 -3.51
N LEU A 172 -3.40 10.48 -3.55
CA LEU A 172 -3.83 9.33 -4.34
C LEU A 172 -5.17 8.77 -3.84
N CYS A 173 -5.36 8.64 -2.52
CA CYS A 173 -6.66 8.26 -1.95
C CYS A 173 -7.76 9.27 -2.31
N LEU A 174 -7.46 10.58 -2.28
CA LEU A 174 -8.41 11.63 -2.65
C LEU A 174 -8.80 11.55 -4.12
N ILE A 175 -7.82 11.30 -5.01
CA ILE A 175 -8.08 11.07 -6.44
C ILE A 175 -8.98 9.85 -6.63
N LEU A 176 -8.73 8.76 -5.90
CA LEU A 176 -9.55 7.54 -5.96
C LEU A 176 -10.98 7.73 -5.45
N THR A 177 -11.21 8.65 -4.51
CA THR A 177 -12.56 9.02 -4.05
C THR A 177 -13.40 9.61 -5.20
N PHE A 178 -12.80 10.45 -6.05
CA PHE A 178 -13.52 11.08 -7.17
C PHE A 178 -13.49 10.24 -8.44
N LEU A 179 -12.38 9.53 -8.70
CA LEU A 179 -12.15 8.72 -9.89
C LEU A 179 -11.75 7.29 -9.51
N PRO A 180 -12.68 6.46 -8.99
CA PRO A 180 -12.36 5.10 -8.53
C PRO A 180 -11.93 4.16 -9.66
N ARG A 181 -12.17 4.52 -10.93
CA ARG A 181 -11.77 3.71 -12.10
C ARG A 181 -10.33 3.97 -12.55
N LEU A 182 -9.62 4.92 -11.92
CA LEU A 182 -8.26 5.29 -12.30
C LEU A 182 -7.24 4.26 -11.81
N PHE A 183 -7.05 3.20 -12.61
CA PHE A 183 -6.05 2.15 -12.37
C PHE A 183 -4.65 2.66 -11.97
N PRO A 184 -4.02 3.62 -12.67
CA PRO A 184 -2.66 4.04 -12.32
C PRO A 184 -2.60 4.65 -10.91
N ALA A 185 -3.63 5.39 -10.48
CA ALA A 185 -3.64 5.98 -9.14
C ALA A 185 -3.72 4.91 -8.04
N ASP A 186 -4.42 3.80 -8.27
CA ASP A 186 -4.47 2.67 -7.33
C ASP A 186 -3.12 1.92 -7.27
N VAL A 187 -2.46 1.74 -8.43
CA VAL A 187 -1.10 1.19 -8.49
C VAL A 187 -0.09 2.09 -7.76
N PHE A 188 -0.16 3.40 -7.98
CA PHE A 188 0.70 4.36 -7.26
C PHE A 188 0.40 4.37 -5.76
N LEU A 189 -0.85 4.20 -5.34
CA LEU A 189 -1.20 4.10 -3.93
C LEU A 189 -0.54 2.87 -3.30
N ALA A 190 -0.66 1.69 -3.92
CA ALA A 190 0.00 0.48 -3.46
C ALA A 190 1.54 0.62 -3.45
N ALA A 191 2.12 1.26 -4.48
CA ALA A 191 3.54 1.56 -4.55
C ALA A 191 4.01 2.51 -3.43
N SER A 192 3.20 3.52 -3.08
CA SER A 192 3.51 4.44 -1.98
C SER A 192 3.54 3.74 -0.62
N VAL A 193 2.66 2.75 -0.41
CA VAL A 193 2.66 1.91 0.81
C VAL A 193 3.92 1.03 0.87
N CYS A 194 4.33 0.43 -0.25
CA CYS A 194 5.61 -0.29 -0.33
C CYS A 194 6.80 0.63 -0.03
N LEU A 195 6.82 1.83 -0.62
CA LEU A 195 7.88 2.82 -0.38
C LEU A 195 7.93 3.22 1.09
N ARG A 196 6.76 3.44 1.72
CA ARG A 196 6.69 3.74 3.15
C ARG A 196 7.23 2.60 4.01
N GLY A 197 6.91 1.34 3.67
CA GLY A 197 7.44 0.18 4.37
C GLY A 197 8.96 0.05 4.27
N LEU A 198 9.53 0.26 3.07
CA LEU A 198 10.98 0.27 2.89
C LEU A 198 11.67 1.42 3.64
N TRP A 199 11.06 2.60 3.60
CA TRP A 199 11.60 3.77 4.28
C TRP A 199 11.58 3.64 5.80
N GLU A 200 10.57 2.96 6.36
CA GLU A 200 10.51 2.62 7.77
C GLU A 200 11.69 1.72 8.20
N LEU A 201 12.07 0.75 7.35
CA LEU A 201 13.25 -0.07 7.59
C LEU A 201 14.53 0.77 7.53
N GLN A 202 14.66 1.62 6.50
CA GLN A 202 15.81 2.51 6.36
C GLN A 202 15.95 3.46 7.57
N THR A 203 14.83 3.97 8.08
CA THR A 203 14.79 4.82 9.28
C THR A 203 15.25 4.04 10.51
N GLY A 204 14.74 2.82 10.69
CA GLY A 204 15.17 1.92 11.77
C GLY A 204 16.66 1.58 11.72
N LEU A 205 17.19 1.28 10.53
CA LEU A 205 18.61 0.98 10.32
C LEU A 205 19.47 2.23 10.58
N SER A 206 19.09 3.38 10.05
CA SER A 206 19.86 4.63 10.17
C SER A 206 19.91 5.17 11.60
N LEU A 207 18.88 4.94 12.42
CA LEU A 207 18.80 5.49 13.78
C LEU A 207 19.27 4.51 14.86
N TYR A 208 19.15 3.21 14.63
CA TYR A 208 19.36 2.21 15.68
C TYR A 208 20.40 1.13 15.35
N ALA A 209 20.86 1.01 14.11
CA ALA A 209 21.92 0.05 13.76
C ALA A 209 23.27 0.76 13.69
N ASP A 210 24.16 0.44 14.63
CA ASP A 210 25.49 1.09 14.76
C ASP A 210 26.35 0.99 13.49
N ALA A 211 26.16 -0.07 12.68
CA ALA A 211 26.88 -0.28 11.42
C ALA A 211 26.45 0.66 10.27
N PHE A 212 25.28 1.30 10.38
CA PHE A 212 24.73 2.20 9.35
C PHE A 212 24.78 3.68 9.78
N ILE A 213 25.40 3.98 10.92
CA ILE A 213 25.60 5.36 11.37
C ILE A 213 26.75 5.97 10.56
N PRO A 214 26.55 7.12 9.88
CA PRO A 214 27.61 7.77 9.12
C PRO A 214 28.74 8.27 10.04
N GLU A 215 29.97 8.17 9.56
CA GLU A 215 31.17 8.61 10.28
C GLU A 215 31.05 10.08 10.72
N GLY A 216 31.27 10.34 12.01
CA GLY A 216 31.16 11.68 12.62
C GLY A 216 29.80 11.98 13.26
N CYS A 217 28.83 11.08 13.18
CA CYS A 217 27.60 11.14 13.96
C CYS A 217 27.63 10.10 15.09
N HIS A 218 27.32 10.54 16.31
CA HIS A 218 27.33 9.70 17.50
C HIS A 218 25.94 9.68 18.14
N ARG A 219 25.56 8.52 18.68
CA ARG A 219 24.34 8.40 19.48
C ARG A 219 24.59 9.05 20.84
N LEU A 220 23.79 10.04 21.22
CA LEU A 220 23.82 10.54 22.60
C LEU A 220 23.18 9.47 23.49
N LEU A 221 24.04 8.58 23.98
CA LEU A 221 23.68 7.49 24.87
C LEU A 221 23.68 7.89 26.35
N ASP A 222 24.20 9.08 26.67
CA ASP A 222 24.67 9.41 28.01
C ASP A 222 24.18 10.78 28.50
N VAL A 223 22.87 11.00 28.43
CA VAL A 223 22.23 12.01 29.28
C VAL A 223 21.12 11.32 30.05
N VAL A 224 21.29 11.31 31.38
CA VAL A 224 20.38 10.82 32.43
C VAL A 224 18.93 11.34 32.32
N ASN A 225 18.65 12.25 31.36
CA ASN A 225 17.33 12.77 31.01
C ASN A 225 16.96 12.47 29.54
N GLY A 226 16.64 11.20 29.27
CA GLY A 226 15.58 10.75 28.35
C GLY A 226 15.36 11.48 27.01
N VAL A 227 16.29 11.34 26.06
CA VAL A 227 15.93 11.45 24.63
C VAL A 227 16.50 10.24 23.90
N GLU A 228 15.76 9.12 23.95
CA GLU A 228 16.08 7.93 23.16
C GLU A 228 16.11 8.30 21.67
N GLY A 229 17.25 8.08 21.00
CA GLY A 229 17.36 8.19 19.53
C GLY A 229 18.00 9.47 19.00
N SER A 230 18.38 10.42 19.85
CA SER A 230 19.07 11.64 19.38
C SER A 230 20.48 11.31 18.88
N THR A 231 20.63 11.20 17.56
CA THR A 231 21.92 11.16 16.89
C THR A 231 22.37 12.60 16.65
N LYS A 232 23.53 12.96 17.17
CA LYS A 232 24.14 14.28 16.93
C LYS A 232 25.42 14.10 16.16
N CYS A 233 25.59 14.92 15.14
CA CYS A 233 26.80 14.96 14.35
C CYS A 233 27.72 16.05 14.91
N ASP A 234 29.01 15.75 15.03
CA ASP A 234 29.98 16.64 15.68
C ASP A 234 30.34 17.85 14.79
N LEU A 235 30.22 17.70 13.47
CA LEU A 235 30.55 18.73 12.48
C LEU A 235 29.42 18.91 11.45
N ASP A 236 29.18 20.15 11.00
CA ASP A 236 28.18 20.45 9.96
C ASP A 236 28.47 19.71 8.64
N GLU A 237 29.75 19.48 8.32
CA GLU A 237 30.15 18.71 7.13
C GLU A 237 29.67 17.25 7.19
N SER A 238 29.82 16.61 8.36
CA SER A 238 29.35 15.23 8.57
C SER A 238 27.82 15.13 8.49
N LYS A 239 27.12 16.19 8.91
CA LYS A 239 25.67 16.33 8.76
C LYS A 239 25.25 16.42 7.30
N PHE A 240 25.88 17.28 6.50
CA PHE A 240 25.53 17.39 5.06
C PHE A 240 25.80 16.09 4.32
N ARG A 241 26.91 15.39 4.63
CA ARG A 241 27.21 14.06 4.10
C ARG A 241 26.12 13.04 4.46
N ALA A 242 25.70 12.99 5.73
CA ALA A 242 24.66 12.08 6.19
C ALA A 242 23.32 12.32 5.49
N ILE A 243 22.92 13.59 5.33
CA ILE A 243 21.68 13.96 4.62
C ILE A 243 21.76 13.56 3.14
N ALA A 244 22.89 13.81 2.48
CA ALA A 244 23.10 13.43 1.09
C ALA A 244 23.04 11.90 0.88
N ILE A 245 23.60 11.11 1.80
CA ILE A 245 23.50 9.64 1.77
C ILE A 245 22.04 9.21 1.91
N LEU A 246 21.27 9.84 2.80
CA LEU A 246 19.87 9.51 3.02
C LEU A 246 19.00 9.89 1.80
N ASP A 247 19.30 11.00 1.13
CA ASP A 247 18.65 11.38 -0.13
C ASP A 247 18.96 10.40 -1.28
N LEU A 248 20.22 9.94 -1.38
CA LEU A 248 20.59 8.89 -2.33
C LEU A 248 19.88 7.56 -2.01
N ALA A 249 19.80 7.18 -0.74
CA ALA A 249 19.08 5.99 -0.29
C ALA A 249 17.59 6.11 -0.66
N PHE A 250 16.97 7.27 -0.50
CA PHE A 250 15.58 7.49 -0.92
C PHE A 250 15.38 7.24 -2.42
N LEU A 251 16.27 7.77 -3.28
CA LEU A 251 16.21 7.53 -4.72
C LEU A 251 16.37 6.04 -5.09
N ILE A 252 17.24 5.31 -4.37
CA ILE A 252 17.40 3.86 -4.55
C ILE A 252 16.11 3.14 -4.19
N HIS A 253 15.46 3.50 -3.08
CA HIS A 253 14.18 2.91 -2.67
C HIS A 253 13.07 3.20 -3.69
N VAL A 254 13.00 4.42 -4.24
CA VAL A 254 12.04 4.78 -5.30
C VAL A 254 12.28 3.91 -6.54
N THR A 255 13.53 3.75 -6.96
CA THR A 255 13.89 2.90 -8.12
C THR A 255 13.52 1.44 -7.86
N LEU A 256 13.80 0.92 -6.67
CA LEU A 256 13.42 -0.43 -6.26
C LEU A 256 11.90 -0.64 -6.34
N VAL A 257 11.10 0.33 -5.85
CA VAL A 257 9.63 0.26 -5.91
C VAL A 257 9.14 0.28 -7.36
N VAL A 258 9.72 1.10 -8.24
CA VAL A 258 9.39 1.09 -9.67
C VAL A 258 9.67 -0.28 -10.29
N VAL A 259 10.81 -0.90 -9.97
CA VAL A 259 11.16 -2.25 -10.44
C VAL A 259 10.13 -3.27 -9.92
N ILE A 260 9.73 -3.18 -8.65
CA ILE A 260 8.67 -4.04 -8.07
C ILE A 260 7.36 -3.90 -8.84
N VAL A 261 6.94 -2.68 -9.18
CA VAL A 261 5.72 -2.44 -9.99
C VAL A 261 5.83 -3.07 -11.38
N LEU A 262 6.96 -2.89 -12.07
CA LEU A 262 7.16 -3.47 -13.39
C LEU A 262 7.19 -5.00 -13.37
N VAL A 263 7.90 -5.58 -12.40
CA VAL A 263 8.01 -7.05 -12.22
C VAL A 263 6.65 -7.64 -11.88
N THR A 264 5.92 -7.05 -10.94
CA THR A 264 4.57 -7.52 -10.57
C THR A 264 3.62 -7.44 -11.76
N TYR A 265 3.65 -6.34 -12.53
CA TYR A 265 2.86 -6.23 -13.76
C TYR A 265 3.21 -7.35 -14.76
N ALA A 266 4.50 -7.56 -15.05
CA ALA A 266 4.94 -8.58 -16.00
C ALA A 266 4.57 -10.01 -15.55
N VAL A 267 4.77 -10.34 -14.27
CA VAL A 267 4.45 -11.65 -13.70
C VAL A 267 2.94 -11.90 -13.73
N VAL A 268 2.13 -10.92 -13.31
CA VAL A 268 0.68 -11.06 -13.28
C VAL A 268 0.12 -11.14 -14.71
N ALA A 269 0.61 -10.32 -15.64
CA ALA A 269 0.24 -10.39 -17.07
C ALA A 269 0.53 -11.76 -17.67
N LYS A 270 1.70 -12.35 -17.39
CA LYS A 270 2.01 -13.73 -17.80
C LYS A 270 1.08 -14.75 -17.17
N SER A 271 0.73 -14.61 -15.88
CA SER A 271 -0.15 -15.56 -15.19
C SER A 271 -1.59 -15.51 -15.72
N VAL A 272 -2.13 -14.32 -16.02
CA VAL A 272 -3.50 -14.14 -16.53
C VAL A 272 -3.56 -14.50 -18.03
N GLY A 273 -2.59 -14.04 -18.82
CA GLY A 273 -2.47 -14.36 -20.24
C GLY A 273 -2.18 -15.83 -20.50
N GLY A 274 -1.34 -16.49 -19.70
CA GLY A 274 -1.08 -17.93 -19.80
C GLY A 274 -2.29 -18.80 -19.46
N VAL A 275 -3.20 -18.30 -18.60
CA VAL A 275 -4.49 -18.95 -18.32
C VAL A 275 -5.50 -18.69 -19.45
N GLY A 276 -5.45 -17.51 -20.10
CA GLY A 276 -6.27 -17.18 -21.27
C GLY A 276 -5.89 -17.95 -22.54
N VAL A 277 -4.59 -18.11 -22.81
CA VAL A 277 -4.07 -18.87 -23.97
C VAL A 277 -4.41 -20.35 -23.87
N LYS A 278 -4.44 -20.94 -22.66
CA LYS A 278 -4.93 -22.31 -22.46
C LYS A 278 -6.43 -22.48 -22.68
N ARG A 279 -7.22 -21.40 -22.63
CA ARG A 279 -8.68 -21.42 -22.86
C ARG A 279 -9.09 -21.02 -24.28
N LEU A 280 -8.18 -20.42 -25.04
CA LEU A 280 -8.38 -20.07 -26.46
C LEU A 280 -7.77 -21.13 -27.39
N GLY A 281 -7.77 -22.39 -26.96
CA GLY A 281 -7.34 -23.56 -27.73
C GLY A 281 -8.53 -24.31 -28.31
N SER A 282 -9.32 -23.66 -29.15
CA SER A 282 -10.04 -24.27 -30.27
C SER A 282 -10.62 -23.14 -31.09
N TYR A 283 -9.83 -22.65 -32.06
CA TYR A 283 -10.40 -21.86 -33.15
C TYR A 283 -11.18 -22.85 -34.01
N GLU A 284 -12.45 -23.07 -33.66
CA GLU A 284 -13.36 -23.84 -34.50
C GLU A 284 -13.60 -22.99 -35.75
N ALA A 285 -12.86 -23.31 -36.81
CA ALA A 285 -12.98 -22.63 -38.09
C ALA A 285 -14.44 -22.74 -38.54
N LEU A 286 -15.08 -21.59 -38.83
CA LEU A 286 -16.38 -21.59 -39.47
C LEU A 286 -16.31 -22.48 -40.72
N PRO A 287 -17.22 -23.46 -40.90
CA PRO A 287 -17.26 -24.23 -42.13
C PRO A 287 -17.55 -23.26 -43.27
N THR A 288 -16.52 -22.97 -44.05
CA THR A 288 -16.68 -22.34 -45.35
C THR A 288 -17.34 -23.38 -46.23
N SER A 289 -18.61 -23.15 -46.56
CA SER A 289 -19.35 -23.92 -47.55
C SER A 289 -18.70 -23.77 -48.92
N THR A 290 -17.62 -24.52 -49.13
CA THR A 290 -17.01 -24.70 -50.43
C THR A 290 -17.81 -25.77 -51.14
N SER A 291 -18.71 -25.28 -51.99
CA SER A 291 -19.36 -26.05 -53.03
C SER A 291 -18.30 -26.53 -54.02
N SER A 292 -18.05 -27.84 -54.06
CA SER A 292 -17.47 -28.50 -55.22
C SER A 292 -18.44 -29.59 -55.69
N PRO A 293 -18.77 -29.65 -56.99
CA PRO A 293 -19.80 -30.54 -57.52
C PRO A 293 -19.20 -31.90 -57.84
N THR A 294 -19.76 -32.98 -57.29
CA THR A 294 -20.00 -34.26 -57.99
C THR A 294 -20.56 -35.34 -57.04
N GLU A 295 -21.76 -35.79 -57.41
CA GLU A 295 -22.30 -37.15 -57.31
C GLU A 295 -22.77 -37.76 -55.97
N ALA A 296 -24.09 -38.08 -55.99
CA ALA A 296 -24.81 -39.18 -55.36
C ALA A 296 -25.51 -39.00 -53.99
N ALA A 297 -26.86 -38.98 -54.09
CA ALA A 297 -27.88 -39.47 -53.14
C ALA A 297 -28.45 -38.52 -52.05
N PRO A 298 -29.73 -38.72 -51.64
CA PRO A 298 -30.66 -37.62 -51.34
C PRO A 298 -31.03 -37.46 -49.85
N ASN A 299 -31.78 -36.39 -49.56
CA ASN A 299 -32.57 -36.08 -48.35
C ASN A 299 -31.82 -35.36 -47.21
N HIS A 300 -31.94 -34.04 -47.13
CA HIS A 300 -33.02 -33.41 -46.36
C HIS A 300 -32.94 -31.88 -46.49
N SER A 301 -34.11 -31.30 -46.72
CA SER A 301 -34.41 -29.87 -46.76
C SER A 301 -34.05 -29.13 -45.46
N SER A 302 -33.25 -28.08 -45.57
CA SER A 302 -33.32 -26.92 -44.67
C SER A 302 -33.25 -25.64 -45.50
N HIS A 303 -34.44 -25.23 -45.93
CA HIS A 303 -34.72 -23.99 -46.62
C HIS A 303 -34.92 -22.89 -45.55
N ILE A 304 -34.73 -21.62 -45.97
CA ILE A 304 -35.29 -20.37 -45.40
C ILE A 304 -34.45 -19.67 -44.31
N GLN A 305 -34.12 -18.38 -44.37
CA GLN A 305 -34.27 -17.29 -45.35
C GLN A 305 -33.35 -16.15 -44.86
N MET A 306 -32.50 -15.57 -45.71
CA MET A 306 -31.99 -14.21 -45.45
C MET A 306 -32.85 -13.23 -46.24
N LYS A 307 -33.57 -12.37 -45.50
CA LYS A 307 -34.38 -11.29 -46.04
C LYS A 307 -33.46 -10.18 -46.55
N ALA A 308 -33.08 -10.25 -47.82
CA ALA A 308 -32.43 -9.15 -48.52
C ALA A 308 -33.50 -8.14 -48.96
N LEU A 309 -33.50 -6.96 -48.33
CA LEU A 309 -34.15 -5.77 -48.89
C LEU A 309 -33.24 -5.23 -50.00
N SER A 310 -33.50 -5.67 -51.23
CA SER A 310 -32.99 -5.01 -52.44
C SER A 310 -33.83 -3.75 -52.67
N GLY A 311 -33.17 -2.61 -52.77
CA GLY A 311 -33.71 -1.47 -53.50
C GLY A 311 -33.78 -1.79 -54.99
N ASN A 312 -34.57 -1.01 -55.73
CA ASN A 312 -34.29 -0.70 -57.13
C ASN A 312 -34.92 0.65 -57.50
N GLN A 313 -34.13 1.41 -58.25
CA GLN A 313 -34.48 2.64 -58.93
C GLN A 313 -35.53 2.38 -60.02
N ALA A 314 -36.45 3.33 -60.17
CA ALA A 314 -36.94 3.84 -61.45
C ALA A 314 -37.19 5.35 -61.24
#